data_AF-F2E9M7-F1
#
_entry.id   AF-F2E9M7-F1
#
_cell.length_a   1.000
_cell.length_b   1.000
_cell.length_c   1.000
_cell.angle_alpha   90.00
_cell.angle_beta   90.00
_cell.angle_gamma   90.00
#
_symmetry.space_group_name_H-M   'P 1'
#
loop_
_entity.id
_entity.type
_entity.pdbx_description
1 polymer ?
#
loop_
_entity_poly.entity_id
_entity_poly.type
_entity_poly.pdbx_seq_one_letter_code
_entity_poly.pdbx_strand_id
1 'polypeptide(L)'
;MEMDSVVSLGYNSKFEGSGFVMFTSQPAFLVMTCEHVVGSYKSIQVTFPGKTKWYSAGVRWTDKDADLALLRFAPDGDCSRCAALQFADPNTTALNSGNVEMIAFHATSPGRLLYPGVFDGCITAEPEDGKITCNYASEHGTSGGPVLKRNKVVGVHKESLEVVKKAVSVVTVLDTLRKRHPNPGNSGIDEILRWHAN
;
A
#
# COMPACT_ATOMS: atom_id res chain seq x y z
N MET A 1 -13.02 0.50 -9.06
CA MET A 1 -11.98 1.48 -9.41
C MET A 1 -10.88 1.52 -8.36
N GLU A 2 -11.18 1.77 -7.08
CA GLU A 2 -10.14 1.80 -6.01
C GLU A 2 -9.66 0.40 -5.60
N MET A 3 -10.58 -0.55 -5.50
CA MET A 3 -10.25 -1.96 -5.26
C MET A 3 -9.34 -2.56 -6.33
N ASP A 4 -9.47 -2.11 -7.59
CA ASP A 4 -8.66 -2.59 -8.71
C ASP A 4 -7.18 -2.18 -8.59
N SER A 5 -6.91 -1.14 -7.78
CA SER A 5 -5.57 -0.65 -7.46
C SER A 5 -4.93 -1.37 -6.28
N VAL A 6 -5.68 -2.17 -5.53
CA VAL A 6 -5.18 -2.98 -4.42
C VAL A 6 -4.79 -4.34 -4.96
N VAL A 7 -3.61 -4.82 -4.56
CA VAL A 7 -3.00 -6.04 -5.07
C VAL A 7 -2.72 -7.01 -3.94
N SER A 8 -2.82 -8.30 -4.27
CA SER A 8 -2.39 -9.38 -3.40
C SER A 8 -0.92 -9.66 -3.65
N LEU A 9 -0.16 -9.81 -2.57
CA LEU A 9 1.27 -10.12 -2.59
C LEU A 9 1.49 -11.55 -2.12
N GLY A 10 2.47 -12.20 -2.74
CA GLY A 10 2.74 -13.60 -2.42
C GLY A 10 4.09 -14.12 -2.87
N TYR A 11 4.51 -15.24 -2.29
CA TYR A 11 5.71 -15.97 -2.65
C TYR A 11 5.36 -17.40 -3.05
N ASN A 12 5.89 -17.87 -4.19
CA ASN A 12 5.50 -19.18 -4.77
C ASN A 12 3.98 -19.37 -4.85
N SER A 13 3.26 -18.32 -5.24
CA SER A 13 1.79 -18.25 -5.31
C SER A 13 1.07 -18.51 -3.99
N LYS A 14 1.77 -18.39 -2.86
CA LYS A 14 1.17 -18.34 -1.52
C LYS A 14 1.02 -16.89 -1.11
N PHE A 15 -0.16 -16.56 -0.59
CA PHE A 15 -0.50 -15.22 -0.13
C PHE A 15 0.30 -14.85 1.13
N GLU A 16 0.90 -13.65 1.13
CA GLU A 16 1.69 -13.10 2.24
C GLU A 16 1.08 -11.81 2.79
N GLY A 17 0.38 -11.03 1.95
CA GLY A 17 -0.24 -9.78 2.38
C GLY A 17 -0.77 -8.94 1.23
N SER A 18 -1.03 -7.68 1.50
CA SER A 18 -1.63 -6.73 0.56
C SER A 18 -0.66 -5.63 0.16
N GLY A 19 -0.97 -4.95 -0.94
CA GLY A 19 -0.30 -3.73 -1.36
C GLY A 19 -1.22 -2.90 -2.24
N PHE A 20 -0.77 -1.73 -2.68
CA PHE A 20 -1.53 -0.93 -3.63
C PHE A 20 -0.64 -0.21 -4.63
N VAL A 21 -1.18 -0.07 -5.83
CA VAL A 21 -0.56 0.69 -6.92
C VAL A 21 -0.68 2.17 -6.62
N MET A 22 0.46 2.83 -6.45
CA MET A 22 0.54 4.29 -6.22
C MET A 22 1.14 5.06 -7.40
N PHE A 23 1.63 4.35 -8.42
CA PHE A 23 2.10 4.96 -9.64
C PHE A 23 1.96 4.01 -10.82
N THR A 24 1.45 4.55 -11.94
CA THR A 24 1.30 3.85 -13.20
C THR A 24 1.89 4.68 -14.33
N SER A 25 2.98 4.22 -14.92
CA SER A 25 3.49 4.73 -16.20
C SER A 25 4.09 3.56 -16.95
N GLN A 26 3.82 3.40 -18.24
CA GLN A 26 4.59 2.41 -19.00
C GLN A 26 6.08 2.82 -18.99
N PRO A 27 7.02 1.89 -18.78
CA PRO A 27 6.84 0.43 -18.68
C PRO A 27 6.70 -0.14 -17.24
N ALA A 28 6.54 0.67 -16.20
CA ALA A 28 6.64 0.24 -14.81
C ALA A 28 5.52 0.77 -13.88
N PHE A 29 4.97 -0.14 -13.07
CA PHE A 29 4.09 0.21 -11.96
C PHE A 29 4.86 0.17 -10.64
N LEU A 30 4.47 1.03 -9.70
CA LEU A 30 4.98 1.01 -8.33
C LEU A 30 3.88 0.61 -7.35
N VAL A 31 4.23 -0.31 -6.46
CA VAL A 31 3.34 -0.79 -5.39
C VAL A 31 3.98 -0.49 -4.04
N MET A 32 3.18 0.08 -3.14
CA MET A 32 3.54 0.26 -1.74
C MET A 32 2.94 -0.88 -0.91
N THR A 33 3.68 -1.35 0.08
CA THR A 33 3.27 -2.36 1.06
C THR A 33 4.10 -2.22 2.34
N CYS A 34 3.93 -3.13 3.30
CA CYS A 34 4.76 -3.22 4.49
C CYS A 34 6.08 -3.99 4.23
N GLU A 35 7.12 -3.66 4.99
CA GLU A 35 8.40 -4.37 4.93
C GLU A 35 8.23 -5.83 5.37
N HIS A 36 7.47 -6.08 6.44
CA HIS A 36 7.29 -7.44 6.95
C HIS A 36 6.52 -8.37 6.00
N VAL A 37 5.71 -7.82 5.08
CA VAL A 37 5.02 -8.61 4.03
C VAL A 37 6.02 -9.11 2.99
N VAL A 38 7.06 -8.31 2.71
CA VAL A 38 8.11 -8.64 1.75
C VAL A 38 9.24 -9.45 2.42
N GLY A 39 9.49 -9.20 3.70
CA GLY A 39 10.54 -9.84 4.48
C GLY A 39 11.92 -9.68 3.83
N SER A 40 12.66 -10.78 3.70
CA SER A 40 14.02 -10.80 3.13
C SER A 40 14.05 -11.06 1.61
N TYR A 41 12.89 -11.15 0.95
CA TYR A 41 12.83 -11.47 -0.46
C TYR A 41 13.35 -10.31 -1.32
N LYS A 42 14.13 -10.62 -2.37
CA LYS A 42 14.56 -9.63 -3.39
C LYS A 42 13.46 -9.34 -4.42
N SER A 43 12.50 -10.25 -4.52
CA SER A 43 11.35 -10.15 -5.41
C SER A 43 10.17 -10.90 -4.80
N ILE A 44 8.97 -10.35 -4.97
CA ILE A 44 7.70 -10.95 -4.55
C ILE A 44 6.75 -10.97 -5.75
N GLN A 45 5.71 -11.79 -5.70
CA GLN A 45 4.71 -11.85 -6.74
C GLN A 45 3.53 -10.92 -6.42
N VAL A 46 2.99 -10.28 -7.44
CA VAL A 46 1.83 -9.38 -7.37
C VAL A 46 0.71 -9.95 -8.23
N THR A 47 -0.51 -10.02 -7.70
CA THR A 47 -1.71 -10.32 -8.50
C THR A 47 -2.82 -9.31 -8.24
N PHE A 48 -3.60 -9.04 -9.28
CA PHE A 48 -4.74 -8.12 -9.24
C PHE A 48 -6.04 -8.86 -8.85
N PRO A 49 -7.05 -8.14 -8.36
CA PRO A 49 -8.35 -8.72 -8.00
C PRO A 49 -8.95 -9.54 -9.16
N GLY A 50 -9.42 -10.74 -8.86
CA GLY A 50 -10.04 -11.61 -9.86
C GLY A 50 -9.09 -12.17 -10.92
N LYS A 51 -7.77 -11.98 -10.79
CA LYS A 51 -6.77 -12.49 -11.74
C LYS A 51 -6.02 -13.69 -11.18
N THR A 52 -5.67 -14.61 -12.07
CA THR A 52 -4.84 -15.80 -11.76
C THR A 52 -3.37 -15.58 -12.06
N LYS A 53 -3.05 -14.55 -12.85
CA LYS A 53 -1.68 -14.23 -13.25
C LYS A 53 -0.94 -13.49 -12.14
N TRP A 54 0.23 -14.02 -11.81
CA TRP A 54 1.17 -13.41 -10.88
C TRP A 54 2.32 -12.74 -11.64
N TYR A 55 2.57 -11.47 -11.34
CA TYR A 55 3.67 -10.69 -11.87
C TYR A 55 4.86 -10.72 -10.91
N SER A 56 6.07 -10.94 -11.41
CA SER A 56 7.28 -10.81 -10.59
C SER A 56 7.60 -9.34 -10.38
N ALA A 57 7.62 -8.90 -9.11
CA ALA A 57 7.95 -7.55 -8.72
C ALA A 57 9.27 -7.52 -7.96
N GLY A 58 10.20 -6.69 -8.42
CA GLY A 58 11.45 -6.44 -7.73
C GLY A 58 11.26 -5.49 -6.56
N VAL A 59 11.91 -5.79 -5.44
CA VAL A 59 11.93 -4.91 -4.27
C VAL A 59 12.95 -3.80 -4.55
N ARG A 60 12.48 -2.55 -4.65
CA ARG A 60 13.35 -1.39 -4.92
C ARG A 60 14.06 -0.93 -3.65
N TRP A 61 13.32 -0.91 -2.55
CA TRP A 61 13.87 -0.65 -1.23
C TRP A 61 12.89 -1.12 -0.16
N THR A 62 13.42 -1.29 1.04
CA THR A 62 12.66 -1.47 2.28
C THR A 62 13.07 -0.43 3.32
N ASP A 63 12.18 -0.18 4.27
CA ASP A 63 12.39 0.64 5.46
C ASP A 63 11.89 -0.16 6.65
N LYS A 64 12.80 -0.72 7.45
CA LYS A 64 12.43 -1.54 8.61
C LYS A 64 11.83 -0.72 9.74
N ASP A 65 12.29 0.51 9.90
CA ASP A 65 11.85 1.39 10.98
C ASP A 65 10.42 1.88 10.73
N ALA A 66 10.14 2.30 9.49
CA ALA A 66 8.79 2.67 9.07
C ALA A 66 7.90 1.46 8.74
N ASP A 67 8.50 0.30 8.50
CA ASP A 67 7.84 -0.92 7.99
C ASP A 67 7.11 -0.66 6.67
N LEU A 68 7.87 -0.15 5.70
CA LEU A 68 7.43 0.13 4.34
C LEU A 68 8.34 -0.56 3.33
N ALA A 69 7.78 -1.01 2.23
CA ALA A 69 8.52 -1.51 1.09
C ALA A 69 7.95 -0.97 -0.22
N LEU A 70 8.86 -0.65 -1.14
CA LEU A 70 8.53 -0.23 -2.49
C LEU A 70 8.85 -1.33 -3.48
N LEU A 71 7.83 -1.74 -4.23
CA LEU A 71 7.93 -2.74 -5.28
C LEU A 71 7.82 -2.08 -6.65
N ARG A 72 8.51 -2.67 -7.64
CA ARG A 72 8.43 -2.29 -9.05
C ARG A 72 8.23 -3.53 -9.92
N PHE A 73 7.27 -3.46 -10.83
CA PHE A 73 7.08 -4.49 -11.86
C PHE A 73 6.60 -3.87 -13.16
N ALA A 74 6.79 -4.62 -14.25
CA ALA A 74 6.26 -4.26 -15.57
C ALA A 74 4.96 -5.05 -15.80
N PRO A 75 3.78 -4.41 -15.77
CA PRO A 75 2.55 -5.10 -16.16
C PRO A 75 2.54 -5.31 -17.67
N ASP A 76 1.79 -6.31 -18.11
CA ASP A 76 1.46 -6.54 -19.52
C ASP A 76 -0.06 -6.65 -19.71
N GLY A 77 -0.49 -6.51 -20.97
CA GLY A 77 -1.87 -6.75 -21.40
C GLY A 77 -2.95 -6.11 -20.51
N ASP A 78 -3.80 -6.97 -19.95
CA ASP A 78 -5.03 -6.67 -19.20
C ASP A 78 -4.89 -5.72 -18.00
N CYS A 79 -3.69 -5.60 -17.42
CA CYS A 79 -3.47 -4.80 -16.19
C CYS A 79 -3.01 -3.37 -16.48
N SER A 80 -2.80 -3.00 -17.75
CA SER A 80 -2.34 -1.67 -18.17
C SER A 80 -3.32 -0.52 -17.89
N ARG A 81 -4.55 -0.81 -17.43
CA ARG A 81 -5.62 0.15 -17.14
C ARG A 81 -5.90 0.38 -15.65
N CYS A 82 -5.09 -0.19 -14.76
CA CYS A 82 -5.22 0.09 -13.32
C CYS A 82 -5.01 1.58 -13.05
N ALA A 83 -5.86 2.19 -12.23
CA ALA A 83 -5.63 3.55 -11.74
C ALA A 83 -4.64 3.52 -10.58
N ALA A 84 -3.74 4.50 -10.49
CA ALA A 84 -2.93 4.68 -9.29
C ALA A 84 -3.75 5.37 -8.18
N LEU A 85 -3.64 4.88 -6.94
CA LEU A 85 -4.17 5.60 -5.79
C LEU A 85 -3.32 6.85 -5.52
N GLN A 86 -4.00 7.92 -5.13
CA GLN A 86 -3.35 9.20 -4.83
C GLN A 86 -3.23 9.41 -3.32
N PHE A 87 -2.07 9.89 -2.88
CA PHE A 87 -1.87 10.28 -1.50
C PHE A 87 -2.70 11.51 -1.13
N ALA A 88 -3.19 11.54 0.10
CA ALA A 88 -3.78 12.74 0.67
C ALA A 88 -2.70 13.80 0.90
N ASP A 89 -3.06 15.07 0.73
CA ASP A 89 -2.18 16.16 1.15
C ASP A 89 -2.24 16.30 2.68
N PRO A 90 -1.11 16.05 3.39
CA PRO A 90 -1.09 16.09 4.85
C PRO A 90 -1.33 17.49 5.42
N ASN A 91 -1.16 18.56 4.64
CA ASN A 91 -1.39 19.93 5.11
C ASN A 91 -2.87 20.30 5.16
N THR A 92 -3.70 19.61 4.37
CA THR A 92 -5.14 19.90 4.23
C THR A 92 -6.02 18.75 4.73
N THR A 93 -5.43 17.58 4.98
CA THR A 93 -6.15 16.39 5.45
C THR A 93 -5.88 16.15 6.93
N ALA A 94 -6.89 16.34 7.77
CA ALA A 94 -6.80 16.04 9.19
C ALA A 94 -6.52 14.54 9.42
N LEU A 95 -5.49 14.22 10.20
CA LEU A 95 -5.05 12.84 10.49
C LEU A 95 -5.36 12.40 11.93
N ASN A 96 -6.18 13.14 12.66
CA ASN A 96 -6.51 12.88 14.06
C ASN A 96 -7.94 12.39 14.30
N SER A 97 -8.79 12.42 13.26
CA SER A 97 -10.20 12.06 13.37
C SER A 97 -10.82 11.78 12.00
N GLY A 98 -11.99 11.15 11.99
CA GLY A 98 -12.85 11.02 10.82
C GLY A 98 -12.82 9.64 10.16
N ASN A 99 -13.83 9.41 9.31
CA ASN A 99 -14.07 8.11 8.67
C ASN A 99 -12.95 7.75 7.70
N VAL A 100 -12.64 6.46 7.65
CA VAL A 100 -11.65 5.86 6.76
C VAL A 100 -12.14 4.50 6.26
N GLU A 101 -11.62 4.09 5.11
CA GLU A 101 -11.83 2.77 4.52
C GLU A 101 -10.46 2.12 4.37
N MET A 102 -10.25 0.95 4.98
CA MET A 102 -9.10 0.13 4.67
C MET A 102 -9.48 -0.86 3.58
N ILE A 103 -8.72 -0.92 2.48
CA ILE A 103 -8.97 -1.85 1.38
C ILE A 103 -7.83 -2.86 1.36
N ALA A 104 -8.10 -4.14 1.52
CA ALA A 104 -7.05 -5.15 1.53
C ALA A 104 -7.56 -6.55 1.20
N PHE A 105 -6.65 -7.42 0.79
CA PHE A 105 -6.88 -8.85 0.77
C PHE A 105 -6.77 -9.42 2.18
N HIS A 106 -7.45 -10.51 2.42
CA HIS A 106 -7.36 -11.29 3.64
C HIS A 106 -7.29 -12.77 3.27
N ALA A 107 -6.80 -13.61 4.17
CA ALA A 107 -6.61 -15.02 3.88
C ALA A 107 -7.95 -15.71 3.59
N THR A 108 -8.15 -16.18 2.36
CA THR A 108 -9.33 -16.98 1.97
C THR A 108 -8.94 -18.43 1.65
N SER A 109 -9.92 -19.33 1.66
CA SER A 109 -9.70 -20.73 1.29
C SER A 109 -9.07 -20.90 -0.10
N PRO A 110 -8.17 -21.88 -0.30
CA PRO A 110 -7.55 -22.17 -1.59
C PRO A 110 -8.58 -22.41 -2.71
N GLY A 111 -8.22 -22.07 -3.95
CA GLY A 111 -9.03 -22.38 -5.13
C GLY A 111 -10.11 -21.37 -5.50
N ARG A 112 -10.21 -20.23 -4.79
CA ARG A 112 -11.07 -19.10 -5.18
C ARG A 112 -10.23 -17.96 -5.74
N LEU A 113 -10.82 -17.22 -6.69
CA LEU A 113 -10.28 -15.93 -7.10
C LEU A 113 -10.32 -14.97 -5.91
N LEU A 114 -9.18 -14.31 -5.67
CA LEU A 114 -9.03 -13.37 -4.58
C LEU A 114 -9.61 -12.01 -4.98
N TYR A 115 -10.37 -11.41 -4.08
CA TYR A 115 -10.83 -10.02 -4.18
C TYR A 115 -10.57 -9.33 -2.84
N PRO A 116 -10.19 -8.05 -2.83
CA PRO A 116 -10.02 -7.30 -1.59
C PRO A 116 -11.38 -7.00 -0.96
N GLY A 117 -11.41 -6.95 0.36
CA GLY A 117 -12.51 -6.40 1.14
C GLY A 117 -12.33 -4.89 1.38
N VAL A 118 -13.42 -4.23 1.75
CA VAL A 118 -13.42 -2.87 2.33
C VAL A 118 -13.80 -2.99 3.80
N PHE A 119 -13.01 -2.35 4.65
CA PHE A 119 -13.17 -2.37 6.09
C PHE A 119 -13.33 -0.94 6.59
N ASP A 120 -14.57 -0.59 6.92
CA ASP A 120 -14.94 0.74 7.39
C ASP A 120 -14.47 0.98 8.82
N GLY A 121 -14.06 2.21 9.11
CA GLY A 121 -13.73 2.65 10.46
C GLY A 121 -13.48 4.15 10.53
N CYS A 122 -12.80 4.56 11.60
CA CYS A 122 -12.44 5.95 11.88
C CYS A 122 -11.01 6.03 12.40
N ILE A 123 -10.37 7.18 12.20
CA ILE A 123 -9.20 7.57 12.98
C ILE A 123 -9.68 7.94 14.39
N THR A 124 -9.06 7.36 15.42
CA THR A 124 -9.54 7.43 16.80
C THR A 124 -8.64 8.22 17.75
N ALA A 125 -7.46 8.64 17.29
CA ALA A 125 -6.50 9.39 18.10
C ALA A 125 -5.62 10.27 17.23
N GLU A 126 -4.94 11.23 17.87
CA GLU A 126 -3.85 11.99 17.25
C GLU A 126 -2.76 11.06 16.70
N PRO A 127 -2.13 11.42 15.56
CA PRO A 127 -0.97 10.68 15.07
C PRO A 127 0.16 10.68 16.10
N GLU A 128 0.76 9.51 16.28
CA GLU A 128 1.84 9.30 17.24
C GLU A 128 2.92 8.45 16.56
N ASP A 129 4.19 8.85 16.71
CA ASP A 129 5.35 8.16 16.12
C ASP A 129 5.20 7.85 14.62
N GLY A 130 4.64 8.80 13.88
CA GLY A 130 4.42 8.67 12.43
C GLY A 130 3.30 7.70 12.05
N LYS A 131 2.44 7.29 12.99
CA LYS A 131 1.36 6.34 12.76
C LYS A 131 0.00 6.99 13.05
N ILE A 132 -1.02 6.57 12.30
CA ILE A 132 -2.42 6.86 12.61
C ILE A 132 -3.05 5.66 13.32
N THR A 133 -3.96 5.95 14.23
CA THR A 133 -4.69 4.94 15.02
C THR A 133 -6.12 4.84 14.54
N CYS A 134 -6.59 3.64 14.23
CA CYS A 134 -7.92 3.40 13.66
C CYS A 134 -8.66 2.24 14.34
N ASN A 135 -9.97 2.15 14.11
CA ASN A 135 -10.84 1.09 14.66
C ASN A 135 -11.56 0.23 13.60
N TYR A 136 -11.13 0.27 12.33
CA TYR A 136 -11.63 -0.68 11.33
C TYR A 136 -11.27 -2.13 11.68
N ALA A 137 -12.00 -3.09 11.13
CA ALA A 137 -11.63 -4.49 11.23
C ALA A 137 -10.36 -4.79 10.41
N SER A 138 -9.58 -5.77 10.84
CA SER A 138 -8.40 -6.26 10.13
C SER A 138 -8.18 -7.73 10.47
N GLU A 139 -7.65 -8.47 9.51
CA GLU A 139 -7.37 -9.89 9.59
C GLU A 139 -5.94 -10.17 9.12
N HIS A 140 -5.48 -11.40 9.31
CA HIS A 140 -4.21 -11.81 8.73
C HIS A 140 -4.22 -11.61 7.20
N GLY A 141 -3.20 -10.93 6.69
CA GLY A 141 -3.04 -10.60 5.28
C GLY A 141 -3.50 -9.20 4.88
N THR A 142 -4.20 -8.46 5.74
CA THR A 142 -4.61 -7.09 5.43
C THR A 142 -3.43 -6.11 5.42
N SER A 143 -2.31 -6.47 6.05
CA SER A 143 -1.08 -5.68 6.11
C SER A 143 -0.60 -5.25 4.72
N GLY A 144 -0.14 -4.01 4.62
CA GLY A 144 0.25 -3.34 3.38
C GLY A 144 -0.91 -2.74 2.58
N GLY A 145 -2.17 -2.99 2.97
CA GLY A 145 -3.34 -2.37 2.35
C GLY A 145 -3.42 -0.85 2.60
N PRO A 146 -3.93 -0.06 1.65
CA PRO A 146 -4.13 1.37 1.83
C PRO A 146 -5.26 1.66 2.83
N VAL A 147 -5.06 2.70 3.63
CA VAL A 147 -6.12 3.36 4.41
C VAL A 147 -6.51 4.63 3.67
N LEU A 148 -7.78 4.72 3.28
CA LEU A 148 -8.33 5.82 2.49
C LEU A 148 -9.18 6.74 3.34
N LYS A 149 -9.07 8.04 3.09
CA LYS A 149 -9.98 9.07 3.59
C LYS A 149 -10.38 9.94 2.42
N ARG A 150 -11.68 9.97 2.09
CA ARG A 150 -12.19 10.66 0.89
C ARG A 150 -11.41 10.25 -0.37
N ASN A 151 -11.22 8.94 -0.57
CA ASN A 151 -10.59 8.35 -1.76
C ASN A 151 -9.10 8.71 -1.92
N LYS A 152 -8.45 9.20 -0.86
CA LYS A 152 -7.03 9.51 -0.81
C LYS A 152 -6.34 8.67 0.25
N VAL A 153 -5.14 8.19 -0.06
CA VAL A 153 -4.34 7.40 0.87
C VAL A 153 -3.85 8.28 2.00
N VAL A 154 -4.30 7.99 3.23
CA VAL A 154 -3.86 8.63 4.48
C VAL A 154 -2.92 7.73 5.29
N GLY A 155 -2.78 6.46 4.91
CA GLY A 155 -1.78 5.59 5.50
C GLY A 155 -1.70 4.19 4.86
N VAL A 156 -0.76 3.40 5.35
CA VAL A 156 -0.56 1.99 4.99
C VAL A 156 -0.82 1.13 6.21
N HIS A 157 -1.84 0.28 6.17
CA HIS A 157 -2.19 -0.57 7.29
C HIS A 157 -1.07 -1.56 7.58
N LYS A 158 -0.65 -1.65 8.85
CA LYS A 158 0.51 -2.44 9.27
C LYS A 158 0.16 -3.46 10.33
N GLU A 159 -0.49 -2.99 11.40
CA GLU A 159 -0.54 -3.71 12.67
C GLU A 159 -1.94 -3.70 13.25
N SER A 160 -2.29 -4.79 13.91
CA SER A 160 -3.51 -4.97 14.67
C SER A 160 -3.16 -5.41 16.09
N LEU A 161 -3.49 -4.58 17.08
CA LEU A 161 -3.38 -4.88 18.52
C LEU A 161 -4.78 -4.78 19.14
N GLU A 162 -5.39 -5.93 19.41
CA GLU A 162 -6.77 -6.03 19.90
C GLU A 162 -7.77 -5.21 19.05
N VAL A 163 -8.43 -4.22 19.65
CA VAL A 163 -9.39 -3.31 18.98
C VAL A 163 -8.70 -2.16 18.22
N VAL A 164 -7.42 -1.93 18.49
CA VAL A 164 -6.65 -0.81 17.90
C VAL A 164 -5.91 -1.29 16.66
N LYS A 165 -6.07 -0.56 15.56
CA LYS A 165 -5.30 -0.75 14.33
C LYS A 165 -4.35 0.41 14.14
N LYS A 166 -3.13 0.11 13.69
CA LYS A 166 -2.12 1.12 13.36
C LYS A 166 -1.82 1.06 11.87
N ALA A 167 -1.74 2.24 11.28
CA ALA A 167 -1.26 2.41 9.91
C ALA A 167 -0.12 3.43 9.90
N VAL A 168 0.88 3.19 9.06
CA VAL A 168 1.94 4.17 8.80
C VAL A 168 1.31 5.38 8.14
N SER A 169 1.45 6.56 8.74
CA SER A 169 0.77 7.77 8.27
C SER A 169 1.29 8.22 6.89
N VAL A 170 0.44 8.90 6.12
CA VAL A 170 0.85 9.49 4.84
C VAL A 170 2.04 10.44 4.98
N VAL A 171 2.17 11.15 6.11
CA VAL A 171 3.35 11.98 6.39
C VAL A 171 4.62 11.14 6.36
N THR A 172 4.63 10.04 7.13
CA THR A 172 5.77 9.13 7.20
C THR A 172 6.04 8.43 5.87
N VAL A 173 4.99 8.05 5.12
CA VAL A 173 5.14 7.48 3.77
C VAL A 173 5.83 8.46 2.82
N LEU A 174 5.36 9.72 2.79
CA LEU A 174 5.93 10.75 1.92
C LEU A 174 7.36 11.11 2.32
N ASP A 175 7.65 11.19 3.62
CA ASP A 175 9.01 11.44 4.11
C ASP A 175 9.97 10.30 3.77
N THR A 176 9.51 9.05 3.88
CA THR A 176 10.25 7.85 3.51
C THR A 176 10.61 7.85 2.02
N LEU A 177 9.66 8.25 1.16
CA LEU A 177 9.88 8.40 -0.28
C LEU A 177 10.87 9.54 -0.58
N ARG A 178 10.68 10.72 0.05
CA ARG A 178 11.56 11.88 -0.14
C ARG A 178 13.00 11.60 0.30
N LYS A 179 13.22 10.97 1.45
CA LYS A 179 14.56 10.61 1.95
C LYS A 179 15.35 9.74 0.97
N ARG A 180 14.66 9.01 0.10
CA ARG A 180 15.24 8.11 -0.90
C ARG A 180 15.32 8.71 -2.30
N HIS A 181 14.86 9.95 -2.48
CA HIS A 181 15.03 10.71 -3.69
C HIS A 181 16.32 11.54 -3.60
N PRO A 182 17.14 11.62 -4.66
CA PRO A 182 18.41 12.36 -4.61
C PRO A 182 18.24 13.87 -4.42
N ASN A 183 17.14 14.46 -4.89
CA ASN A 183 16.86 15.89 -4.80
C ASN A 183 15.42 16.17 -4.33
N PRO A 184 15.06 15.92 -3.06
CA PRO A 184 13.66 15.95 -2.62
C PRO A 184 13.07 17.37 -2.44
N GLY A 185 13.90 18.38 -2.21
CA GLY A 185 13.46 19.72 -1.80
C GLY A 185 12.64 20.50 -2.84
N ASN A 186 12.74 20.15 -4.12
CA ASN A 186 12.05 20.82 -5.23
C ASN A 186 11.02 19.94 -5.93
N SER A 187 10.88 18.67 -5.51
CA SER A 187 10.12 17.68 -6.26
C SER A 187 8.77 17.38 -5.65
N GLY A 188 7.73 17.46 -6.47
CA GLY A 188 6.40 16.96 -6.13
C GLY A 188 6.41 15.44 -6.01
N ILE A 189 5.39 14.88 -5.33
CA ILE A 189 5.30 13.43 -5.13
C ILE A 189 5.30 12.64 -6.45
N ASP A 190 4.63 13.16 -7.49
CA ASP A 190 4.59 12.52 -8.81
C ASP A 190 5.97 12.43 -9.46
N GLU A 191 6.84 13.43 -9.24
CA GLU A 191 8.20 13.43 -9.76
C GLU A 191 9.06 12.38 -9.03
N ILE A 192 8.92 12.30 -7.70
CA ILE A 192 9.60 11.30 -6.87
C ILE A 192 9.17 9.89 -7.30
N LEU A 193 7.87 9.67 -7.51
CA LEU A 193 7.35 8.38 -7.98
C LEU A 193 7.85 8.04 -9.38
N ARG A 194 7.89 9.01 -10.31
CA ARG A 194 8.50 8.81 -11.64
C ARG A 194 9.96 8.42 -11.55
N TRP A 195 10.74 9.05 -10.67
CA TRP A 195 12.14 8.71 -10.48
C TRP A 195 12.31 7.25 -10.02
N HIS A 196 11.52 6.79 -9.05
CA HIS A 196 11.57 5.40 -8.60
C HIS A 196 11.14 4.37 -9.66
N ALA A 197 10.30 4.78 -10.61
CA ALA A 197 9.81 3.94 -11.70
C ALA A 197 10.86 3.71 -12.81
N ASN A 198 11.84 4.61 -12.95
CA ASN A 198 12.97 4.48 -13.89
C ASN A 198 14.11 3.66 -13.28
#